data_AF-A0A7X2ZRA8-F1
#
_entry.id   AF-A0A7X2ZRA8-F1
#
_cell.length_a   1.000
_cell.length_b   1.000
_cell.length_c   1.000
_cell.angle_alpha   90.00
_cell.angle_beta   90.00
_cell.angle_gamma   90.00
#
_symmetry.space_group_name_H-M   'P 1'
#
loop_
_entity.id
_entity.type
_entity.pdbx_description
1 polymer ?
#
loop_
_entity_poly.entity_id
_entity_poly.type
_entity_poly.pdbx_seq_one_letter_code
_entity_poly.pdbx_strand_id
1 'polypeptide(L)' 'MQINIEQLQKHHVFKFPIEIGVIKDGEIVIYKMDMATARKNTTIKLDYEPDNVILDPESWLLFEEKSN' A
#
# COMPACT_ATOMS: atom_id res chain seq x y z
N MET A 1 -3.51 -11.89 -7.17
CA MET A 1 -4.31 -11.30 -6.06
C MET A 1 -4.87 -9.96 -6.47
N GLN A 2 -6.17 -9.74 -6.31
CA GLN A 2 -6.82 -8.44 -6.57
C GLN A 2 -6.79 -7.57 -5.32
N ILE A 3 -6.45 -6.28 -5.49
CA ILE A 3 -6.39 -5.30 -4.40
C ILE A 3 -7.21 -4.09 -4.83
N ASN A 4 -8.07 -3.62 -3.93
CA ASN A 4 -8.85 -2.40 -4.11
C ASN A 4 -8.51 -1.44 -2.97
N ILE A 5 -7.99 -0.27 -3.32
CA ILE A 5 -7.57 0.77 -2.37
C ILE A 5 -8.51 1.96 -2.53
N GLU A 6 -9.01 2.49 -1.41
CA GLU A 6 -9.89 3.66 -1.37
C GLU A 6 -9.38 4.70 -0.37
N GLN A 7 -9.30 5.95 -0.82
CA GLN A 7 -9.06 7.12 0.02
C GLN A 7 -10.41 7.58 0.61
N LEU A 8 -10.54 7.53 1.94
CA LEU A 8 -11.82 7.77 2.62
C LEU A 8 -12.18 9.26 2.79
N GLN A 9 -11.21 10.16 2.66
CA GLN A 9 -11.47 11.59 2.81
C GLN A 9 -12.27 12.14 1.62
N LYS A 10 -13.27 12.99 1.91
CA LYS A 10 -14.28 13.40 0.92
C LYS A 10 -13.88 14.58 0.04
N HIS A 11 -12.98 15.44 0.52
CA HIS A 11 -12.78 16.78 -0.06
C HIS A 11 -11.49 16.92 -0.86
N HIS A 12 -10.55 15.98 -0.75
CA HIS A 12 -9.27 16.06 -1.41
C HIS A 12 -8.79 14.66 -1.82
N VAL A 13 -8.24 14.53 -3.03
CA VAL A 13 -7.56 13.30 -3.46
C VAL A 13 -6.08 13.54 -3.34
N PHE A 14 -5.43 12.82 -2.43
CA PHE A 14 -3.98 12.90 -2.29
C PHE A 14 -3.32 12.08 -3.39
N LYS A 15 -2.20 12.59 -3.89
CA LYS A 15 -1.34 11.87 -4.83
C LYS A 15 -0.07 11.48 -4.12
N PHE A 16 0.14 10.18 -3.96
CA PHE A 16 1.31 9.67 -3.23
C PHE A 16 1.62 8.24 -3.69
N PRO A 17 2.90 7.84 -3.66
CA PRO A 17 3.25 6.43 -3.77
C PRO A 17 2.75 5.69 -2.53
N ILE A 18 2.21 4.49 -2.72
CA ILE A 18 1.78 3.58 -1.66
C ILE A 18 2.53 2.26 -1.82
N GLU A 19 2.82 1.60 -0.71
CA GLU A 19 3.56 0.35 -0.68
C GLU A 19 2.66 -0.78 -0.17
N ILE A 20 2.78 -1.96 -0.78
CA ILE A 20 2.05 -3.15 -0.36
C ILE A 20 3.09 -4.23 -0.08
N GLY A 21 3.21 -4.61 1.19
CA GLY A 21 4.00 -5.74 1.62
C GLY A 21 3.22 -7.04 1.48
N VAL A 22 3.74 -7.97 0.70
CA VAL A 22 3.21 -9.34 0.58
C VAL A 22 4.15 -10.28 1.30
N ILE A 23 3.65 -10.99 2.31
CA ILE A 23 4.45 -11.84 3.19
C ILE A 23 4.26 -13.32 2.81
N LYS A 24 5.37 -14.05 2.69
CA LYS A 24 5.38 -15.50 2.53
C LYS A 24 6.56 -16.12 3.25
N ASP A 25 6.33 -17.13 4.09
CA ASP A 25 7.37 -17.90 4.79
C ASP A 25 8.36 -17.02 5.60
N GLY A 26 7.86 -15.89 6.13
CA GLY A 26 8.64 -14.91 6.89
C GLY A 26 9.39 -13.87 6.04
N GLU A 27 9.36 -13.99 4.71
CA GLU A 27 9.93 -13.00 3.79
C GLU A 27 8.86 -12.00 3.34
N ILE A 28 9.26 -10.73 3.13
CA ILE A 28 8.40 -9.66 2.65
C ILE A 28 8.84 -9.17 1.27
N VAL A 29 7.90 -9.12 0.33
CA VAL A 29 8.10 -8.50 -0.98
C VAL A 29 7.28 -7.21 -1.05
N ILE A 30 7.94 -6.10 -1.35
CA ILE A 30 7.32 -4.77 -1.42
C ILE A 30 6.91 -4.44 -2.86
N TYR A 31 5.63 -4.18 -3.07
CA TYR A 31 5.08 -3.66 -4.32
C TYR A 31 4.73 -2.19 -4.17
N LYS A 32 5.39 -1.33 -4.94
CA LYS A 32 5.12 0.12 -4.94
C LYS A 32 4.15 0.48 -6.05
N MET A 33 3.24 1.41 -5.77
CA MET A 33 2.30 1.90 -6.78
C MET A 33 1.88 3.34 -6.51
N ASP A 34 1.62 4.12 -7.55
CA ASP A 34 1.17 5.51 -7.37
C ASP A 34 -0.35 5.61 -7.19
N MET A 35 -0.80 6.20 -6.10
CA MET A 35 -2.20 6.64 -5.96
C MET A 35 -2.35 8.01 -6.63
N ALA A 36 -3.10 8.08 -7.73
CA ALA A 36 -3.43 9.32 -8.42
C ALA A 36 -4.93 9.68 -8.35
N THR A 37 -5.74 8.72 -7.89
CA THR A 37 -7.21 8.78 -7.82
C THR A 37 -7.67 8.30 -6.45
N ALA A 38 -8.89 8.67 -6.03
CA ALA A 38 -9.45 8.25 -4.75
C ALA A 38 -9.63 6.73 -4.64
N ARG A 39 -9.81 6.04 -5.77
CA ARG A 39 -9.91 4.58 -5.82
C ARG A 39 -8.90 4.04 -6.80
N LYS A 40 -8.28 2.92 -6.47
CA LYS A 40 -7.40 2.18 -7.37
C LYS A 40 -7.61 0.69 -7.19
N ASN A 41 -7.91 0.04 -8.31
CA ASN A 41 -7.98 -1.41 -8.38
C ASN A 41 -6.72 -1.88 -9.12
N THR A 42 -6.02 -2.84 -8.54
CA THR A 42 -4.82 -3.43 -9.14
C THR A 42 -4.81 -4.94 -8.96
N THR A 43 -3.97 -5.61 -9.72
CA THR A 43 -3.70 -7.03 -9.56
C THR A 43 -2.20 -7.23 -9.41
N ILE A 44 -1.81 -7.84 -8.29
CA ILE A 44 -0.45 -8.34 -8.10
C ILE A 44 -0.43 -9.77 -8.60
N LYS A 45 0.44 -10.06 -9.57
CA LYS A 45 0.70 -11.43 -10.04
C LYS A 45 1.57 -12.12 -9.01
N LEU A 46 1.04 -13.16 -8.40
CA LEU A 46 1.73 -14.02 -7.46
C LEU A 46 1.68 -15.44 -8.02
N ASP A 47 2.79 -16.14 -7.94
CA ASP A 47 2.93 -17.57 -8.22
C ASP A 47 2.66 -18.45 -6.99
N TYR A 48 2.38 -17.81 -5.84
CA TYR A 48 2.04 -18.44 -4.56
C TYR A 48 0.85 -17.75 -3.86
N GLU A 49 0.27 -18.44 -2.89
CA GLU A 49 -0.70 -17.87 -1.95
C GLU A 49 0.05 -17.21 -0.78
N PRO A 50 -0.13 -15.90 -0.53
CA PRO A 50 0.57 -15.19 0.53
C PRO A 50 -0.04 -15.49 1.90
N ASP A 51 0.79 -15.46 2.94
CA ASP A 51 0.35 -15.71 4.31
C ASP A 51 -0.29 -14.45 4.92
N ASN A 52 0.21 -13.26 4.53
CA ASN A 52 -0.32 -11.98 4.97
C ASN A 52 -0.04 -10.86 3.95
N VAL A 53 -0.81 -9.78 4.02
CA VAL A 53 -0.68 -8.59 3.18
C VAL A 53 -0.81 -7.34 4.06
N ILE A 54 0.18 -6.45 3.99
CA ILE A 54 0.25 -5.23 4.80
C ILE A 54 0.30 -4.02 3.87
N LEU A 55 -0.53 -3.02 4.15
CA LEU A 55 -0.49 -1.72 3.48
C LEU A 55 0.50 -0.80 4.21
N ASP A 56 1.40 -0.18 3.46
CA ASP A 56 2.47 0.68 3.95
C ASP A 56 3.23 0.06 5.14
N PRO A 57 3.95 -1.06 4.93
CA PRO A 57 4.66 -1.74 6.01
C PRO A 57 5.69 -0.85 6.74
N GLU A 58 6.18 0.21 6.07
CA GLU A 58 7.11 1.22 6.62
C GLU A 58 6.41 2.53 7.04
N SER A 59 5.11 2.49 7.35
CA SER A 59 4.23 3.65 7.67
C SER A 59 4.78 4.63 8.73
N TRP A 60 5.76 4.21 9.55
CA TRP A 60 6.39 5.04 10.59
C TRP A 60 7.05 6.32 10.06
N LEU A 61 7.43 6.37 8.78
CA LEU A 61 8.10 7.54 8.19
C LEU A 61 7.18 8.76 7.95
N LEU A 62 5.85 8.61 8.02
CA LEU A 62 4.91 9.70 7.71
C LEU A 62 4.51 10.57 8.92
N PHE A 63 4.78 10.12 10.15
CA PHE A 63 4.37 10.84 11.37
C PHE A 63 5.51 11.54 12.11
N GLU A 64 6.78 11.25 11.81
CA GLU A 64 7.93 11.92 12.45
C GLU A 64 8.28 13.28 11.82
N GLU A 65 7.76 13.62 10.63
CA GLU A 65 8.11 14.87 9.94
C GLU A 65 7.25 16.10 10.38
N LYS A 66 6.74 16.10 11.62
CA LYS A 66 6.21 17.32 12.27
C LYS A 66 6.63 17.42 13.73
N SER A 67 7.92 17.67 13.94
CA SER A 67 8.44 18.29 15.15
C SER A 67 9.62 19.18 14.77
N ASN A 68 9.32 20.39 14.31
CA ASN A 68 10.21 21.55 14.39
C ASN A 68 9.40 22.83 14.36
#